data_AF-A0A9R1G9J5-F1
#
_entry.id   AF-A0A9R1G9J5-F1
#
_cell.length_a   1.000
_cell.length_b   1.000
_cell.length_c   1.000
_cell.angle_alpha   90.00
_cell.angle_beta   90.00
_cell.angle_gamma   90.00
#
_symmetry.space_group_name_H-M   'P 1'
#
loop_
_entity.id
_entity.type
_entity.pdbx_description
1 polymer ?
#
loop_
_entity_poly.entity_id
_entity_poly.type
_entity_poly.pdbx_seq_one_letter_code
_entity_poly.pdbx_strand_id
1 'polypeptide(L)'
;MDALHNVSSRAMDNAFTPPQWQFQFSTFKQAVQVPRPQRHGRAIKGNTARAPFLRAQSYQAARESAVAGLSNDKLVRAATMAASGRGNAAGSKALVAGAAFLCMAAVLLAATPAAEAGATTYLVGDAAGWTRNVDYGGWLAGKTFRAGDVLVFKYNSTFHDVAWVSKGGYKKCTVSPKGFAPVYRNGYDAVTLPRGTHYFICGVPGHCSAGMKLAVTVY
;
A
#
# COMPACT_ATOMS: atom_id res chain seq x y z
N MET A 1 -15.05 -71.98 -10.85
CA MET A 1 -15.21 -71.74 -9.40
C MET A 1 -14.19 -70.67 -9.02
N ASP A 2 -14.26 -69.48 -9.63
CA ASP A 2 -15.18 -68.37 -9.32
C ASP A 2 -14.99 -67.92 -7.86
N ALA A 3 -14.66 -66.66 -7.54
CA ALA A 3 -15.08 -65.43 -8.18
C ALA A 3 -14.08 -64.26 -7.94
N LEU A 4 -13.95 -63.45 -8.98
CA LEU A 4 -13.59 -62.03 -8.94
C LEU A 4 -14.66 -61.25 -8.15
N HIS A 5 -14.30 -60.29 -7.29
CA HIS A 5 -15.11 -59.08 -7.14
C HIS A 5 -14.23 -57.85 -6.79
N ASN A 6 -14.22 -56.96 -7.78
CA ASN A 6 -13.78 -55.57 -7.81
C ASN A 6 -14.63 -54.66 -6.88
N VAL A 7 -14.04 -53.56 -6.42
CA VAL A 7 -14.56 -52.16 -6.38
C VAL A 7 -14.19 -51.45 -5.06
N SER A 8 -13.31 -50.45 -5.14
CA SER A 8 -13.62 -49.03 -4.84
C SER A 8 -12.35 -48.24 -4.53
N SER A 9 -11.91 -47.47 -5.53
CA SER A 9 -11.04 -46.33 -5.36
C SER A 9 -11.64 -45.35 -4.34
N ARG A 10 -10.97 -45.11 -3.21
CA ARG A 10 -11.19 -43.89 -2.42
C ARG A 10 -9.93 -43.05 -2.47
N ALA A 11 -9.99 -42.08 -3.37
CA ALA A 11 -9.21 -40.87 -3.31
C ALA A 11 -9.44 -40.19 -1.95
N MET A 12 -8.35 -39.87 -1.25
CA MET A 12 -8.37 -38.94 -0.13
C MET A 12 -8.22 -37.54 -0.71
N ASP A 13 -9.32 -37.02 -1.25
CA ASP A 13 -9.44 -35.63 -1.68
C ASP A 13 -9.57 -34.74 -0.43
N ASN A 14 -8.45 -34.41 0.20
CA ASN A 14 -8.41 -33.38 1.24
C ASN A 14 -8.42 -32.00 0.58
N ALA A 15 -9.61 -31.59 0.12
CA ALA A 15 -9.90 -30.23 -0.27
C ALA A 15 -9.79 -29.32 0.97
N PHE A 16 -8.66 -28.61 1.07
CA PHE A 16 -8.48 -27.51 2.01
C PHE A 16 -9.31 -26.32 1.51
N THR A 17 -10.53 -26.19 2.01
CA THR A 17 -11.37 -25.02 1.76
C THR A 17 -10.81 -23.82 2.54
N PRO A 18 -10.46 -22.69 1.88
CA PRO A 18 -10.11 -21.47 2.61
C PRO A 18 -11.37 -20.87 3.25
N PRO A 19 -11.29 -20.37 4.50
CA PRO A 19 -12.42 -19.73 5.16
C PRO A 19 -12.83 -18.47 4.39
N GLN A 20 -14.08 -18.46 3.94
CA GLN A 20 -14.73 -17.31 3.32
C GLN A 20 -15.07 -16.30 4.43
N TRP A 21 -14.22 -15.30 4.66
CA TRP A 21 -14.59 -14.18 5.53
C TRP A 21 -15.56 -13.27 4.77
N GLN A 22 -16.84 -13.33 5.15
CA GLN A 22 -17.82 -12.34 4.73
C GLN A 22 -17.43 -10.97 5.29
N PHE A 23 -17.16 -10.02 4.40
CA PHE A 23 -17.02 -8.62 4.75
C PHE A 23 -18.41 -8.06 5.12
N GLN A 24 -18.74 -8.07 6.41
CA GLN A 24 -19.83 -7.26 6.95
C GLN A 24 -19.33 -5.81 7.03
N PHE A 25 -19.70 -4.98 6.05
CA PHE A 25 -19.57 -3.53 6.18
C PHE A 25 -20.60 -3.05 7.20
N SER A 26 -20.21 -2.99 8.47
CA SER A 26 -20.98 -2.26 9.49
C SER A 26 -20.63 -0.78 9.35
N THR A 27 -21.58 0.00 8.86
CA THR A 27 -21.48 1.46 8.75
C THR A 27 -21.43 2.08 10.14
N PHE A 28 -20.22 2.33 10.65
CA PHE A 28 -20.01 3.09 11.87
C PHE A 28 -20.19 4.59 11.57
N LYS A 29 -21.40 5.12 11.75
CA LYS A 29 -21.62 6.57 11.87
C LYS A 29 -21.09 7.02 13.23
N GLN A 30 -19.85 7.52 13.27
CA GLN A 30 -19.36 8.26 14.43
C GLN A 30 -20.02 9.65 14.46
N ALA A 31 -20.92 9.85 15.41
CA ALA A 31 -21.37 11.18 15.81
C ALA A 31 -20.22 11.86 16.56
N VAL A 32 -19.61 12.87 15.94
CA VAL A 32 -18.64 13.75 16.60
C VAL A 32 -19.41 14.70 17.51
N GLN A 33 -19.43 14.41 18.80
CA GLN A 33 -19.93 15.34 19.82
C GLN A 33 -18.88 16.47 19.99
N VAL A 34 -19.23 17.70 19.61
CA VAL A 34 -18.36 18.88 19.75
C VAL A 34 -18.33 19.32 21.23
N PRO A 35 -17.17 19.36 21.91
CA PRO A 35 -17.09 19.92 23.26
C PRO A 35 -17.17 21.45 23.22
N ARG A 36 -17.95 22.05 24.14
CA ARG A 36 -17.98 23.51 24.34
C ARG A 36 -16.63 24.02 24.87
N PRO A 37 -16.16 25.21 24.45
CA PRO A 37 -14.88 25.75 24.90
C PRO A 37 -14.98 26.32 26.32
N GLN A 38 -14.14 25.81 27.22
CA GLN A 38 -13.83 26.46 28.50
C GLN A 38 -12.71 27.47 28.27
N ARG A 39 -12.96 28.74 28.62
CA ARG A 39 -11.96 29.82 28.56
C ARG A 39 -11.06 29.75 29.79
N HIS A 40 -9.82 29.34 29.62
CA HIS A 40 -8.73 29.80 30.48
C HIS A 40 -7.47 29.99 29.64
N GLY A 41 -6.98 31.23 29.62
CA GLY A 41 -5.82 31.64 28.85
C GLY A 41 -4.52 31.20 29.50
N ARG A 42 -3.63 30.64 28.68
CA ARG A 42 -2.17 30.78 28.82
C ARG A 42 -1.52 30.43 27.48
N ALA A 43 -0.93 31.43 26.83
CA ALA A 43 -0.22 31.27 25.57
C ALA A 43 1.11 30.53 25.81
N ILE A 44 1.23 29.33 25.23
CA ILE A 44 2.49 28.60 25.08
C ILE A 44 2.85 28.63 23.59
N LYS A 45 3.95 29.31 23.26
CA LYS A 45 4.51 29.35 21.91
C LYS A 45 4.94 27.93 21.50
N GLY A 46 4.24 27.35 20.53
CA GLY A 46 4.49 26.00 20.02
C GLY A 46 4.59 25.97 18.49
N ASN A 47 5.82 25.80 18.03
CA ASN A 47 6.34 25.51 16.69
C ASN A 47 5.34 25.07 15.59
N THR A 48 5.15 25.93 14.58
CA THR A 48 4.43 25.68 13.33
C THR A 48 5.28 24.84 12.36
N ALA A 49 5.18 23.52 12.42
CA ALA A 49 5.83 22.64 11.42
C ALA A 49 4.97 21.42 11.00
N ARG A 50 3.64 21.47 11.17
CA ARG A 50 2.70 20.40 10.74
C ARG A 50 1.54 20.88 9.86
N ALA A 51 1.56 22.12 9.39
CA ALA A 51 0.45 22.73 8.66
C ALA A 51 0.34 22.46 7.14
N PRO A 52 1.36 21.99 6.37
CA PRO A 52 1.18 21.88 4.91
C PRO A 52 0.42 20.63 4.46
N PHE A 53 0.47 19.52 5.22
CA PHE A 53 -0.10 18.24 4.79
C PHE A 53 -1.64 18.19 4.89
N LEU A 54 -2.20 18.73 5.99
CA LEU A 54 -3.66 18.72 6.21
C LEU A 54 -4.40 19.73 5.31
N ARG A 55 -3.72 20.80 4.87
CA ARG A 55 -4.31 21.81 3.98
C ARG A 55 -4.37 21.35 2.52
N ALA A 56 -3.46 20.47 2.10
CA ALA A 56 -3.50 19.84 0.78
C ALA A 56 -4.67 18.84 0.66
N GLN A 57 -4.90 18.02 1.70
CA GLN A 57 -6.00 17.05 1.73
C GLN A 57 -7.37 17.73 1.71
N SER A 58 -7.55 18.86 2.41
CA SER A 58 -8.82 19.59 2.39
C SER A 58 -9.10 20.28 1.06
N TYR A 59 -8.06 20.73 0.34
CA TYR A 59 -8.20 21.28 -1.01
C TYR A 59 -8.52 20.21 -2.07
N GLN A 60 -8.00 18.98 -1.92
CA GLN A 60 -8.29 17.87 -2.84
C GLN A 60 -9.73 17.37 -2.67
N ALA A 61 -10.19 17.13 -1.43
CA ALA A 61 -11.56 16.68 -1.16
C ALA A 61 -12.63 17.69 -1.62
N ALA A 62 -12.34 18.99 -1.51
CA ALA A 62 -13.25 20.04 -1.99
C ALA A 62 -13.36 20.09 -3.52
N ARG A 63 -12.27 19.76 -4.24
CA ARG A 63 -12.26 19.72 -5.71
C ARG A 63 -13.00 18.50 -6.25
N GLU A 64 -12.85 17.34 -5.63
CA GLU A 64 -13.57 16.12 -6.02
C GLU A 64 -15.09 16.27 -5.87
N SER A 65 -15.53 16.93 -4.79
CA SER A 65 -16.95 17.21 -4.54
C SER A 65 -17.55 18.17 -5.57
N ALA A 66 -16.76 19.09 -6.13
CA ALA A 66 -17.21 20.01 -7.17
C ALA A 66 -17.33 19.31 -8.54
N VAL A 67 -16.46 18.36 -8.86
CA VAL A 67 -16.45 17.66 -10.16
C VAL A 67 -17.47 16.52 -10.20
N ALA A 68 -17.66 15.79 -9.10
CA ALA A 68 -18.66 14.71 -9.02
C ALA A 68 -20.12 15.19 -9.16
N GLY A 69 -20.38 16.49 -8.94
CA GLY A 69 -21.72 17.09 -9.04
C GLY A 69 -22.10 17.67 -10.41
N LEU A 70 -21.18 17.72 -11.38
CA LEU A 70 -21.50 18.18 -12.74
C LEU A 70 -21.82 16.98 -13.64
N SER A 71 -23.07 16.89 -14.11
CA SER A 71 -23.40 15.96 -15.19
C SER A 71 -22.63 16.32 -16.46
N ASN A 72 -22.38 15.33 -17.32
CA ASN A 72 -21.71 15.53 -18.61
C ASN A 72 -22.37 16.66 -19.44
N ASP A 73 -23.69 16.83 -19.35
CA ASP A 73 -24.42 17.91 -20.02
C ASP A 73 -24.05 19.31 -19.50
N LYS A 74 -23.72 19.45 -18.21
CA LYS A 74 -23.29 20.72 -17.62
C LYS A 74 -21.87 21.09 -18.05
N LEU A 75 -20.98 20.11 -18.18
CA LEU A 75 -19.62 20.30 -18.69
C LEU A 75 -19.64 20.71 -20.17
N VAL A 76 -20.45 20.03 -20.99
CA VAL A 76 -20.61 20.39 -22.41
C VAL A 76 -21.23 21.79 -22.55
N ARG A 77 -22.28 22.12 -21.78
CA ARG A 77 -22.88 23.47 -21.81
C ARG A 77 -21.92 24.58 -21.37
N ALA A 78 -21.07 24.35 -20.38
CA ALA A 78 -20.06 25.31 -19.97
C ALA A 78 -19.02 25.56 -21.09
N ALA A 79 -18.65 24.51 -21.83
CA ALA A 79 -17.76 24.63 -22.99
C ALA A 79 -18.44 25.38 -24.17
N THR A 80 -19.73 25.16 -24.42
CA THR A 80 -20.47 25.85 -25.49
C THR A 80 -20.71 27.33 -25.16
N MET A 81 -20.85 27.70 -23.88
CA MET A 81 -21.06 29.09 -23.44
C MET A 81 -19.83 29.97 -23.65
N ALA A 82 -18.63 29.39 -23.83
CA ALA A 82 -17.42 30.14 -24.18
C ALA A 82 -17.32 30.51 -25.68
N ALA A 83 -18.18 29.95 -26.54
CA ALA A 83 -18.14 30.17 -28.00
C ALA A 83 -19.10 31.26 -28.49
N SER A 84 -19.88 31.89 -27.61
CA SER A 84 -20.97 32.80 -27.98
C SER A 84 -20.63 34.27 -27.67
N GLY A 85 -19.44 34.73 -28.09
CA GLY A 85 -19.05 36.14 -28.09
C GLY A 85 -19.51 36.83 -29.38
N ARG A 86 -20.49 37.73 -29.26
CA ARG A 86 -21.15 38.46 -30.35
C ARG A 86 -20.20 39.51 -30.97
N GLY A 87 -19.84 39.36 -32.24
CA GLY A 87 -19.12 40.38 -33.02
C GLY A 87 -19.21 40.14 -34.52
N ASN A 88 -19.97 40.97 -35.23
CA ASN A 88 -19.99 41.03 -36.69
C ASN A 88 -18.68 41.65 -37.18
N ALA A 89 -17.87 40.90 -37.92
CA ALA A 89 -16.95 41.44 -38.92
C ALA A 89 -16.65 40.35 -39.95
N ALA A 90 -17.01 40.62 -41.20
CA ALA A 90 -16.65 39.82 -42.34
C ALA A 90 -15.12 39.72 -42.47
N GLY A 91 -14.59 38.52 -42.63
CA GLY A 91 -13.18 38.32 -42.97
C GLY A 91 -12.57 37.06 -42.35
N SER A 92 -12.19 36.12 -43.21
CA SER A 92 -11.19 35.06 -42.97
C SER A 92 -11.61 33.88 -42.06
N LYS A 93 -12.25 32.87 -42.65
CA LYS A 93 -12.57 31.55 -42.04
C LYS A 93 -11.34 30.66 -41.75
N ALA A 94 -10.14 31.20 -41.57
CA ALA A 94 -8.91 30.39 -41.56
C ALA A 94 -8.15 30.32 -40.22
N LEU A 95 -8.55 31.06 -39.18
CA LEU A 95 -7.74 31.15 -37.94
C LEU A 95 -8.40 30.58 -36.67
N VAL A 96 -9.69 30.23 -36.70
CA VAL A 96 -10.40 29.77 -35.48
C VAL A 96 -10.20 28.27 -35.22
N ALA A 97 -9.72 27.50 -36.21
CA ALA A 97 -9.51 26.06 -36.08
C ALA A 97 -8.23 25.67 -35.31
N GLY A 98 -7.27 26.58 -35.09
CA GLY A 98 -6.01 26.28 -34.40
C GLY A 98 -6.07 26.40 -32.87
N ALA A 99 -6.82 27.38 -32.36
CA ALA A 99 -6.84 27.70 -30.92
C ALA A 99 -7.68 26.71 -30.09
N ALA A 100 -8.76 26.15 -30.65
CA ALA A 100 -9.61 25.19 -29.95
C ALA A 100 -8.94 23.82 -29.74
N PHE A 101 -8.12 23.38 -30.70
CA PHE A 101 -7.34 22.13 -30.60
C PHE A 101 -6.19 22.24 -29.58
N LEU A 102 -5.53 23.40 -29.51
CA LEU A 102 -4.47 23.66 -28.52
C LEU A 102 -5.00 23.69 -27.09
N CYS A 103 -6.18 24.28 -26.86
CA CYS A 103 -6.81 24.29 -25.54
C CYS A 103 -7.28 22.89 -25.10
N MET A 104 -7.80 22.06 -26.01
CA MET A 104 -8.22 20.70 -25.66
C MET A 104 -7.02 19.79 -25.33
N ALA A 105 -5.90 19.95 -26.04
CA ALA A 105 -4.65 19.23 -25.74
C ALA A 105 -4.03 19.66 -24.39
N ALA A 106 -4.12 20.94 -24.03
CA ALA A 106 -3.63 21.45 -22.75
C ALA A 106 -4.44 20.95 -21.54
N VAL A 107 -5.75 20.75 -21.69
CA VAL A 107 -6.61 20.19 -20.63
C VAL A 107 -6.37 18.69 -20.45
N LEU A 108 -6.06 17.95 -21.50
CA LEU A 108 -5.74 16.52 -21.44
C LEU A 108 -4.37 16.23 -20.79
N LEU A 109 -3.39 17.14 -20.92
CA LEU A 109 -2.07 16.99 -20.27
C LEU A 109 -2.06 17.30 -18.76
N ALA A 110 -3.04 18.06 -18.27
CA ALA A 110 -3.10 18.48 -16.87
C ALA A 110 -3.78 17.45 -15.94
N ALA A 111 -4.36 16.37 -16.50
CA ALA A 111 -5.08 15.33 -15.77
C ALA A 111 -4.31 14.01 -15.73
N THR A 112 -2.98 14.04 -15.63
CA THR A 112 -2.26 12.82 -15.26
C THR A 112 -2.63 12.50 -13.81
N PRO A 113 -3.28 11.36 -13.53
CA PRO A 113 -3.46 10.95 -12.15
C PRO A 113 -2.06 10.80 -11.57
N ALA A 114 -1.78 11.55 -10.49
CA ALA A 114 -0.64 11.22 -9.67
C ALA A 114 -0.85 9.76 -9.28
N ALA A 115 0.01 8.86 -9.75
CA ALA A 115 -0.08 7.47 -9.31
C ALA A 115 0.14 7.50 -7.80
N GLU A 116 -0.92 7.36 -6.99
CA GLU A 116 -0.77 7.00 -5.60
C GLU A 116 0.04 5.71 -5.58
N ALA A 117 1.32 5.82 -5.22
CA ALA A 117 2.17 4.68 -4.99
C ALA A 117 1.62 3.95 -3.77
N GLY A 118 0.69 3.02 -4.02
CA GLY A 118 0.15 2.15 -2.99
C GLY A 118 1.26 1.31 -2.37
N ALA A 119 1.09 0.95 -1.09
CA ALA A 119 1.98 0.03 -0.40
C ALA A 119 2.02 -1.32 -1.14
N THR A 120 3.21 -1.76 -1.52
CA THR A 120 3.41 -3.06 -2.16
C THR A 120 3.65 -4.14 -1.10
N THR A 121 3.07 -5.31 -1.28
CA THR A 121 3.29 -6.46 -0.40
C THR A 121 4.23 -7.47 -1.07
N TYR A 122 5.27 -7.88 -0.36
CA TYR A 122 6.27 -8.83 -0.83
C TYR A 122 6.27 -10.09 0.03
N LEU A 123 6.07 -11.25 -0.59
CA LEU A 123 6.26 -12.53 0.07
C LEU A 123 7.75 -12.86 0.12
N VAL A 124 8.34 -12.87 1.32
CA VAL A 124 9.77 -13.12 1.50
C VAL A 124 10.10 -14.54 1.07
N GLY A 125 11.04 -14.68 0.11
CA GLY A 125 11.40 -15.98 -0.47
C GLY A 125 10.40 -16.52 -1.50
N ASP A 126 9.44 -15.70 -1.94
CA ASP A 126 8.40 -16.05 -2.91
C ASP A 126 7.71 -17.39 -2.55
N ALA A 127 7.62 -18.35 -3.49
CA ALA A 127 6.96 -19.63 -3.25
C ALA A 127 7.64 -20.48 -2.15
N ALA A 128 8.96 -20.32 -1.95
CA ALA A 128 9.71 -21.04 -0.92
C ALA A 128 9.41 -20.52 0.49
N GLY A 129 9.08 -19.23 0.61
CA GLY A 129 8.80 -18.58 1.88
C GLY A 129 10.05 -18.37 2.75
N TRP A 130 9.82 -18.17 4.04
CA TRP A 130 10.86 -17.99 5.04
C TRP A 130 11.33 -19.34 5.59
N THR A 131 12.34 -19.91 4.96
CA THR A 131 12.92 -21.22 5.31
C THR A 131 14.45 -21.26 5.09
N ARG A 132 15.08 -22.39 5.40
CA ARG A 132 16.51 -22.64 5.15
C ARG A 132 16.76 -22.90 3.65
N ASN A 133 18.01 -22.73 3.22
CA ASN A 133 18.45 -22.99 1.83
C ASN A 133 17.77 -22.13 0.76
N VAL A 134 17.38 -20.90 1.12
CA VAL A 134 16.85 -19.89 0.19
C VAL A 134 17.89 -18.79 0.01
N ASP A 135 18.14 -18.39 -1.23
CA ASP A 135 18.97 -17.22 -1.53
C ASP A 135 18.16 -15.92 -1.37
N TYR A 136 18.11 -15.40 -0.15
CA TYR A 136 17.46 -14.13 0.13
C TYR A 136 18.16 -12.93 -0.51
N GLY A 137 19.45 -13.05 -0.85
CA GLY A 137 20.19 -12.01 -1.57
C GLY A 137 19.73 -11.91 -3.01
N GLY A 138 19.65 -13.05 -3.70
CA GLY A 138 19.04 -13.17 -5.02
C GLY A 138 17.56 -12.78 -5.03
N TRP A 139 16.81 -13.12 -3.98
CA TRP A 139 15.41 -12.71 -3.84
C TRP A 139 15.23 -11.18 -3.83
N LEU A 140 16.18 -10.42 -3.28
CA LEU A 140 16.14 -8.95 -3.30
C LEU A 140 16.42 -8.35 -4.69
N ALA A 141 17.04 -9.10 -5.60
CA ALA A 141 17.48 -8.58 -6.89
C ALA A 141 16.29 -8.04 -7.71
N GLY A 142 16.47 -6.84 -8.26
CA GLY A 142 15.45 -6.15 -9.06
C GLY A 142 14.26 -5.59 -8.27
N LYS A 143 14.18 -5.80 -6.94
CA LYS A 143 13.11 -5.24 -6.10
C LYS A 143 13.49 -3.87 -5.58
N THR A 144 12.54 -2.95 -5.58
CA THR A 144 12.66 -1.63 -4.95
C THR A 144 11.62 -1.49 -3.86
N PHE A 145 12.08 -1.39 -2.61
CA PHE A 145 11.21 -1.25 -1.45
C PHE A 145 11.04 0.23 -1.12
N ARG A 146 9.80 0.63 -0.85
CA ARG A 146 9.40 1.98 -0.47
C ARG A 146 8.81 1.98 0.93
N ALA A 147 8.93 3.09 1.62
CA ALA A 147 8.30 3.21 2.93
C ALA A 147 6.79 3.00 2.84
N GLY A 148 6.27 2.15 3.73
CA GLY A 148 4.87 1.69 3.70
C GLY A 148 4.69 0.30 3.07
N ASP A 149 5.67 -0.21 2.31
CA ASP A 149 5.64 -1.58 1.79
C ASP A 149 5.61 -2.60 2.92
N VAL A 150 5.07 -3.79 2.64
CA VAL A 150 4.87 -4.86 3.61
C VAL A 150 5.70 -6.08 3.21
N LEU A 151 6.48 -6.61 4.15
CA LEU A 151 7.06 -7.94 4.03
C LEU A 151 6.17 -8.96 4.70
N VAL A 152 5.85 -10.04 3.99
CA VAL A 152 5.12 -11.19 4.53
C VAL A 152 6.09 -12.35 4.66
N PHE A 153 6.23 -12.84 5.89
CA PHE A 153 7.04 -14.01 6.22
C PHE A 153 6.12 -15.21 6.43
N LYS A 154 6.10 -16.13 5.46
CA LYS A 154 5.38 -17.41 5.56
C LYS A 154 6.35 -18.53 5.95
N TYR A 155 6.10 -19.21 7.05
CA TYR A 155 6.97 -20.28 7.57
C TYR A 155 6.22 -21.24 8.49
N ASN A 156 6.82 -22.40 8.76
CA ASN A 156 6.34 -23.30 9.81
C ASN A 156 6.77 -22.78 11.18
N SER A 157 5.82 -22.29 11.98
CA SER A 157 6.08 -21.67 13.30
C SER A 157 6.61 -22.61 14.37
N THR A 158 6.55 -23.92 14.14
CA THR A 158 7.22 -24.92 14.99
C THR A 158 8.73 -24.88 14.82
N PHE A 159 9.23 -24.52 13.63
CA PHE A 159 10.65 -24.62 13.28
C PHE A 159 11.34 -23.28 13.08
N HIS A 160 10.58 -22.21 12.88
CA HIS A 160 11.12 -20.90 12.52
C HIS A 160 10.40 -19.79 13.27
N ASP A 161 11.07 -18.65 13.35
CA ASP A 161 10.55 -17.37 13.81
C ASP A 161 11.18 -16.25 12.97
N VAL A 162 10.71 -15.02 13.19
CA VAL A 162 11.26 -13.82 12.56
C VAL A 162 11.60 -12.82 13.66
N ALA A 163 12.85 -12.41 13.76
CA ALA A 163 13.29 -11.36 14.66
C ALA A 163 13.75 -10.14 13.87
N TRP A 164 13.14 -8.97 14.12
CA TRP A 164 13.59 -7.70 13.57
C TRP A 164 14.68 -7.12 14.48
N VAL A 165 15.91 -7.16 13.99
CA VAL A 165 17.11 -6.89 14.78
C VAL A 165 17.87 -5.65 14.28
N SER A 166 18.82 -5.18 15.09
CA SER A 166 19.78 -4.17 14.66
C SER A 166 20.80 -4.76 13.67
N LYS A 167 21.55 -3.88 12.99
CA LYS A 167 22.69 -4.29 12.14
C LYS A 167 23.70 -5.17 12.89
N GLY A 168 23.94 -4.88 14.17
CA GLY A 168 24.82 -5.68 15.03
C GLY A 168 24.24 -7.07 15.30
N GLY A 169 22.95 -7.15 15.61
CA GLY A 169 22.23 -8.42 15.81
C GLY A 169 22.23 -9.28 14.56
N TYR A 170 22.03 -8.69 13.38
CA TYR A 170 22.09 -9.38 12.09
C TYR A 170 23.48 -9.97 11.80
N LYS A 171 24.55 -9.21 12.05
CA LYS A 171 25.92 -9.68 11.81
C LYS A 171 26.31 -10.83 12.74
N LYS A 172 25.87 -10.75 14.00
CA LYS A 172 26.20 -11.73 15.04
C LYS A 172 25.19 -12.87 15.15
N CYS A 173 24.10 -12.83 14.39
CA CYS A 173 22.96 -13.73 14.53
C CYS A 173 22.42 -13.80 15.97
N THR A 174 22.33 -12.63 16.61
CA THR A 174 21.83 -12.50 17.98
C THR A 174 20.55 -11.68 18.00
N VAL A 175 19.50 -12.24 18.58
CA VAL A 175 18.31 -11.47 18.96
C VAL A 175 18.67 -10.66 20.20
N SER A 176 18.49 -9.34 20.16
CA SER A 176 18.68 -8.47 21.32
C SER A 176 17.83 -8.97 22.50
N PRO A 177 18.20 -8.65 23.76
CA PRO A 177 17.41 -9.02 24.92
C PRO A 177 15.92 -8.70 24.73
N LYS A 178 15.05 -9.59 25.26
CA LYS A 178 13.59 -9.49 25.11
C LYS A 178 13.11 -8.08 25.42
N GLY A 179 12.34 -7.49 24.50
CA GLY A 179 11.76 -6.15 24.64
C GLY A 179 12.39 -5.07 23.73
N PHE A 180 13.59 -5.32 23.19
CA PHE A 180 14.27 -4.37 22.29
C PHE A 180 14.15 -4.70 20.80
N ALA A 181 13.84 -5.96 20.48
CA ALA A 181 13.65 -6.46 19.13
C ALA A 181 12.27 -7.14 19.03
N PRO A 182 11.40 -6.72 18.09
CA PRO A 182 10.18 -7.45 17.76
C PRO A 182 10.53 -8.88 17.31
N VAL A 183 9.91 -9.88 17.93
CA VAL A 183 10.02 -11.28 17.52
C VAL A 183 8.63 -11.80 17.21
N TYR A 184 8.47 -12.32 16.01
CA TYR A 184 7.22 -12.82 15.45
C TYR A 184 7.25 -14.34 15.32
N ARG A 185 6.11 -14.99 15.59
CA ARG A 185 6.00 -16.46 15.74
C ARG A 185 4.68 -17.05 15.21
N ASN A 186 3.93 -16.32 14.38
CA ASN A 186 2.61 -16.80 13.96
C ASN A 186 2.65 -17.71 12.71
N GLY A 187 3.77 -17.77 11.98
CA GLY A 187 3.94 -18.54 10.73
C GLY A 187 3.47 -17.84 9.45
N TYR A 188 2.86 -16.66 9.58
CA TYR A 188 2.42 -15.75 8.52
C TYR A 188 2.46 -14.29 9.02
N ASP A 189 3.66 -13.75 9.20
CA ASP A 189 3.87 -12.44 9.82
C ASP A 189 3.98 -11.34 8.77
N ALA A 190 3.20 -10.27 8.92
CA ALA A 190 3.24 -9.10 8.06
C ALA A 190 3.94 -7.93 8.78
N VAL A 191 4.95 -7.37 8.13
CA VAL A 191 5.78 -6.28 8.68
C VAL A 191 5.78 -5.10 7.71
N THR A 192 5.22 -3.97 8.14
CA THR A 192 5.30 -2.71 7.39
C THR A 192 6.66 -2.06 7.56
N LEU A 193 7.30 -1.70 6.46
CA LEU A 193 8.65 -1.17 6.42
C LEU A 193 8.65 0.38 6.48
N PRO A 194 9.29 1.01 7.49
CA PRO A 194 9.60 2.42 7.44
C PRO A 194 10.80 2.69 6.51
N ARG A 195 11.13 3.96 6.24
CA ARG A 195 12.37 4.31 5.54
C ARG A 195 13.60 3.79 6.29
N GLY A 196 14.64 3.40 5.57
CA GLY A 196 15.92 2.97 6.14
C GLY A 196 16.28 1.52 5.83
N THR A 197 17.32 1.01 6.49
CA THR A 197 17.74 -0.39 6.33
C THR A 197 17.31 -1.23 7.52
N HIS A 198 16.58 -2.30 7.24
CA HIS A 198 15.99 -3.20 8.23
C HIS A 198 16.59 -4.59 8.11
N TYR A 199 16.72 -5.26 9.25
CA TYR A 199 17.38 -6.55 9.33
C TYR A 199 16.49 -7.56 10.03
N PHE A 200 16.31 -8.70 9.38
CA PHE A 200 15.49 -9.80 9.86
C PHE A 200 16.33 -11.06 9.93
N ILE A 201 16.16 -11.85 11.00
CA ILE A 201 16.84 -13.13 11.18
C ILE A 201 15.85 -14.17 11.71
N CYS A 202 16.14 -15.46 11.49
CA CYS A 202 15.56 -16.52 12.31
C CYS A 202 16.42 -16.68 13.57
N GLY A 203 15.80 -16.57 14.74
CA GLY A 203 16.44 -16.68 16.04
C GLY A 203 16.68 -18.12 16.52
N VAL A 204 16.13 -19.11 15.81
CA VAL A 204 16.38 -20.52 16.11
C VAL A 204 17.88 -20.85 15.94
N PRO A 205 18.53 -21.52 16.90
CA PRO A 205 19.96 -21.79 16.87
C PRO A 205 20.44 -22.40 15.54
N GLY A 206 21.49 -21.83 14.97
CA GLY A 206 22.09 -22.28 13.70
C GLY A 206 21.40 -21.78 12.43
N HIS A 207 20.12 -21.37 12.46
CA HIS A 207 19.38 -21.00 11.25
C HIS A 207 19.90 -19.70 10.61
N CYS A 208 20.09 -18.64 11.39
CA CYS A 208 20.63 -17.37 10.88
C CYS A 208 22.05 -17.53 10.32
N SER A 209 22.92 -18.25 11.01
CA SER A 209 24.31 -18.48 10.58
C SER A 209 24.38 -19.31 9.29
N ALA A 210 23.38 -20.18 9.05
CA ALA A 210 23.22 -20.93 7.81
C ALA A 210 22.54 -20.12 6.68
N GLY A 211 22.33 -18.82 6.85
CA GLY A 211 21.83 -17.92 5.80
C GLY A 211 20.36 -17.54 5.91
N MET A 212 19.63 -17.99 6.93
CA MET A 212 18.22 -17.61 7.16
C MET A 212 18.12 -16.21 7.77
N LYS A 213 18.47 -15.20 6.97
CA LYS A 213 18.56 -13.79 7.33
C LYS A 213 18.35 -12.89 6.11
N LEU A 214 17.73 -11.72 6.32
CA LEU A 214 17.42 -10.74 5.28
C LEU A 214 17.84 -9.33 5.72
N ALA A 215 18.45 -8.57 4.82
CA ALA A 215 18.71 -7.15 5.01
C ALA A 215 18.05 -6.38 3.85
N VAL A 216 17.08 -5.52 4.16
CA VAL A 216 16.29 -4.78 3.17
C VAL A 216 16.51 -3.28 3.33
N THR A 217 16.81 -2.58 2.23
CA THR A 217 16.93 -1.12 2.20
C THR A 217 15.68 -0.52 1.55
N VAL A 218 15.10 0.45 2.24
CA VAL A 218 13.79 1.02 1.95
C VAL A 218 13.93 2.53 1.73
N TYR A 219 13.46 2.99 0.58
CA TYR A 219 13.67 4.35 0.07
C TYR A 219 12.45 5.26 0.14
#